data_AF-A0A923MWX5-F1
#
_entry.id   AF-A0A923MWX5-F1
#
_cell.length_a   1.000
_cell.length_b   1.000
_cell.length_c   1.000
_cell.angle_alpha   90.00
_cell.angle_beta   90.00
_cell.angle_gamma   90.00
#
_symmetry.space_group_name_H-M   'P 1'
#
loop_
_entity.id
_entity.type
_entity.pdbx_description
1 polymer ?
#
loop_
_entity_poly.entity_id
_entity_poly.type
_entity_poly.pdbx_seq_one_letter_code
_entity_poly.pdbx_strand_id
1 'polypeptide(L)'
;MILINNEDEDYFRLNGIKYTKNFIIIKQGLENISVHNIYDTKQNILSSTHFSQISVGGNIYNNQIDLIDNLTSILFTKKIHIPSTTVSTSTPSGIPANGDEWITYSAI
;
A
#
# COMPACT_ATOMS: atom_id res chain seq x y z
N MET A 1 -16.94 5.39 17.60
CA MET A 1 -16.65 5.31 16.16
C MET A 1 -15.15 5.14 15.99
N ILE A 2 -14.71 4.24 15.12
CA ILE A 2 -13.30 3.99 14.82
C ILE A 2 -12.96 4.71 13.52
N LEU A 3 -11.93 5.53 13.54
CA LEU A 3 -11.47 6.29 12.37
C LEU A 3 -10.15 5.70 11.88
N ILE A 4 -10.11 5.32 10.60
CA ILE A 4 -8.91 4.87 9.91
C ILE A 4 -8.60 5.85 8.79
N ASN A 5 -7.42 6.45 8.82
CA ASN A 5 -6.97 7.41 7.81
C ASN A 5 -5.65 6.93 7.19
N ASN A 6 -5.55 7.01 5.87
CA ASN A 6 -4.26 6.89 5.20
C ASN A 6 -3.37 8.08 5.59
N GLU A 7 -2.10 7.83 5.93
CA GLU A 7 -1.15 8.90 6.25
C GLU A 7 -0.16 9.09 5.09
N ASP A 8 0.52 8.03 4.69
CA ASP A 8 1.51 8.04 3.62
C ASP A 8 1.61 6.65 2.95
N GLU A 9 2.68 6.37 2.20
CA GLU A 9 2.89 5.08 1.55
C GLU A 9 3.14 3.91 2.51
N ASP A 10 3.66 4.20 3.71
CA ASP A 10 4.15 3.20 4.67
C ASP A 10 3.28 3.10 5.91
N TYR A 11 2.46 4.13 6.17
CA TYR A 11 1.72 4.28 7.41
C TYR A 11 0.26 4.68 7.21
N PHE A 12 -0.56 4.30 8.20
CA PHE A 12 -1.93 4.75 8.39
C PHE A 12 -2.16 5.07 9.86
N ARG A 13 -3.25 5.77 10.17
CA ARG A 13 -3.69 6.02 11.53
C ARG A 13 -4.98 5.30 11.85
N LEU A 14 -5.05 4.70 13.03
CA LEU A 14 -6.27 4.20 13.64
C LEU A 14 -6.52 4.98 14.94
N ASN A 15 -7.63 5.71 15.00
CA ASN A 15 -7.98 6.59 16.12
C ASN A 15 -6.84 7.56 16.53
N GLY A 16 -6.08 8.05 15.56
CA GLY A 16 -4.95 8.95 15.77
C GLY A 16 -3.60 8.27 16.06
N ILE A 17 -3.59 6.96 16.34
CA ILE A 17 -2.36 6.18 16.57
C ILE A 17 -1.80 5.73 15.22
N LYS A 18 -0.50 5.95 14.99
CA LYS A 18 0.21 5.63 13.75
C LYS A 18 0.64 4.15 13.73
N TYR A 19 0.39 3.46 12.62
CA TYR A 19 0.74 2.06 12.37
C TYR A 19 1.39 1.90 11.00
N THR A 20 2.30 0.95 10.86
CA THR A 20 2.87 0.54 9.56
C THR A 20 1.85 -0.30 8.78
N LYS A 21 1.84 -0.19 7.46
CA LYS A 21 0.94 -0.92 6.54
C LYS A 21 1.28 -2.41 6.38
N ASN A 22 1.13 -3.17 7.45
CA ASN A 22 1.36 -4.62 7.50
C ASN A 22 0.15 -5.38 8.05
N PHE A 23 -1.05 -4.87 7.80
CA PHE A 23 -2.28 -5.43 8.36
C PHE A 23 -3.22 -5.92 7.28
N ILE A 24 -3.91 -7.02 7.57
CA ILE A 24 -4.94 -7.60 6.71
C ILE A 24 -6.29 -7.59 7.42
N ILE A 25 -7.35 -7.52 6.62
CA ILE A 25 -8.73 -7.58 7.11
C ILE A 25 -9.18 -9.04 7.05
N ILE A 26 -9.73 -9.52 8.17
CA ILE A 26 -10.36 -10.83 8.25
C ILE A 26 -11.86 -10.62 8.48
N LYS A 27 -12.66 -11.12 7.55
CA LYS A 27 -14.12 -11.16 7.65
C LYS A 27 -14.56 -12.03 8.83
N GLN A 28 -15.45 -11.51 9.67
CA GLN A 28 -16.02 -12.21 10.82
C GLN A 28 -17.55 -12.22 10.71
N GLY A 29 -18.11 -13.32 10.21
CA GLY A 29 -19.54 -13.41 9.92
C GLY A 29 -19.95 -12.48 8.78
N LEU A 30 -21.20 -11.98 8.81
CA LEU A 30 -21.77 -11.20 7.71
C LEU A 30 -21.48 -9.69 7.81
N GLU A 31 -21.31 -9.17 9.02
CA GLU A 31 -21.31 -7.73 9.26
C GLU A 31 -20.07 -7.24 10.05
N ASN A 32 -19.24 -8.15 10.56
CA ASN A 32 -18.07 -7.77 11.36
C ASN A 32 -16.77 -8.01 10.60
N ILE A 33 -15.78 -7.19 10.88
CA ILE A 33 -14.41 -7.39 10.42
C ILE A 33 -13.45 -7.32 11.60
N SER A 34 -12.27 -7.88 11.40
CA SER A 34 -11.14 -7.78 12.32
C SER A 34 -9.88 -7.45 11.54
N VAL A 35 -8.90 -6.82 12.17
CA VAL A 35 -7.65 -6.39 11.52
C VAL A 35 -6.46 -6.96 12.27
N HIS A 36 -5.64 -7.72 11.56
CA HIS A 36 -4.54 -8.53 12.10
C HIS A 36 -3.24 -8.20 11.38
N ASN A 37 -2.13 -8.25 12.10
CA ASN A 37 -0.81 -8.14 11.48
C ASN A 37 -0.56 -9.38 10.62
N ILE A 38 -0.06 -9.18 9.39
CA ILE A 38 0.23 -10.27 8.45
C ILE A 38 1.39 -11.17 8.91
N TYR A 39 2.30 -10.62 9.71
CA TYR A 39 3.49 -11.33 10.21
C TYR A 39 3.29 -11.93 11.62
N ASP A 40 2.36 -11.39 12.41
CA ASP A 40 2.02 -11.90 13.75
C ASP A 40 0.50 -11.86 13.99
N THR A 41 -0.16 -13.00 13.82
CA THR A 41 -1.61 -13.13 13.99
C THR A 41 -2.08 -12.96 15.44
N LYS A 42 -1.17 -12.95 16.44
CA LYS A 42 -1.52 -12.61 17.82
C LYS A 42 -1.66 -11.11 18.00
N GLN A 43 -1.06 -10.31 17.12
CA GLN A 43 -1.16 -8.86 17.13
C GLN A 43 -2.36 -8.42 16.29
N ASN A 44 -3.52 -8.29 16.94
CA ASN A 44 -4.68 -7.62 16.36
C ASN A 44 -4.72 -6.15 16.81
N ILE A 45 -5.16 -5.28 15.90
CA ILE A 45 -5.41 -3.87 16.21
C ILE A 45 -6.90 -3.54 16.20
N LEU A 46 -7.70 -4.45 15.62
CA LEU A 46 -9.14 -4.36 15.64
C LEU A 46 -9.74 -5.75 15.81
N SER A 47 -10.49 -5.95 16.89
CA SER A 47 -11.28 -7.16 17.13
C SER A 47 -12.57 -7.15 16.31
N SER A 48 -13.42 -8.18 16.44
CA SER A 48 -14.75 -8.27 15.79
C SER A 48 -15.52 -6.96 15.91
N THR A 49 -15.53 -6.16 14.86
CA THR A 49 -16.13 -4.83 14.85
C THR A 49 -17.10 -4.73 13.69
N HIS A 50 -18.30 -4.23 13.96
CA HIS A 50 -19.32 -4.05 12.95
C HIS A 50 -18.89 -2.99 11.92
N PHE A 51 -19.11 -3.23 10.63
CA PHE A 51 -18.63 -2.34 9.56
C PHE A 51 -19.09 -0.88 9.73
N SER A 52 -20.30 -0.65 10.25
CA SER A 52 -20.86 0.69 10.48
C SER A 52 -20.16 1.47 11.60
N GLN A 53 -19.38 0.80 12.45
CA GLN A 53 -18.61 1.45 13.50
C GLN A 53 -17.28 2.00 13.01
N ILE A 54 -16.89 1.67 11.76
CA ILE A 54 -15.61 1.99 11.15
C ILE A 54 -15.82 3.06 10.09
N SER A 55 -14.99 4.09 10.14
CA SER A 55 -14.94 5.16 9.16
C SER A 55 -13.56 5.22 8.52
N VAL A 56 -13.51 5.30 7.19
CA VAL A 56 -12.25 5.37 6.42
C VAL A 56 -12.15 6.75 5.78
N GLY A 57 -11.16 7.55 6.18
CA GLY A 57 -11.03 8.92 5.68
C GLY A 57 -12.23 9.82 6.02
N GLY A 58 -13.01 9.48 7.05
CA GLY A 58 -14.27 10.15 7.39
C GLY A 58 -15.51 9.60 6.69
N ASN A 59 -15.37 8.65 5.76
CA ASN A 59 -16.51 8.00 5.08
C ASN A 59 -17.01 6.80 5.89
N ILE A 60 -18.32 6.58 5.91
CA ILE A 60 -18.95 5.39 6.50
C ILE A 60 -19.54 4.56 5.35
N TYR A 61 -19.41 3.24 5.44
CA TYR A 61 -19.85 2.32 4.40
C TYR A 61 -21.14 1.63 4.83
N ASN A 62 -22.02 1.36 3.84
CA ASN A 62 -23.31 0.71 4.07
C ASN A 62 -23.24 -0.81 4.04
N ASN A 63 -22.12 -1.38 3.57
CA ASN A 63 -21.90 -2.81 3.55
C ASN A 63 -20.44 -3.14 3.84
N GLN A 64 -20.21 -4.40 4.21
CA GLN A 64 -18.90 -4.93 4.59
C GLN A 64 -17.92 -5.00 3.40
N ILE A 65 -18.40 -5.28 2.20
CA ILE A 65 -17.56 -5.51 1.01
C ILE A 65 -16.90 -4.19 0.58
N ASP A 66 -17.69 -3.13 0.45
CA ASP A 66 -17.20 -1.81 0.09
C ASP A 66 -16.18 -1.29 1.12
N LEU A 67 -16.43 -1.54 2.41
CA LEU A 67 -15.47 -1.20 3.46
C LEU A 67 -14.15 -1.94 3.25
N ILE A 68 -14.20 -3.26 3.02
CA ILE A 68 -13.00 -4.10 2.82
C ILE A 68 -12.21 -3.63 1.61
N ASP A 69 -12.86 -3.38 0.47
CA ASP A 69 -12.19 -2.97 -0.77
C ASP A 69 -11.43 -1.65 -0.59
N ASN A 70 -12.04 -0.68 0.10
CA ASN A 70 -11.39 0.60 0.37
C ASN A 70 -10.29 0.48 1.43
N LEU A 71 -10.55 -0.25 2.51
CA LEU A 71 -9.65 -0.35 3.66
C LEU A 71 -8.40 -1.20 3.35
N THR A 72 -8.49 -2.19 2.46
CA THR A 72 -7.37 -3.08 2.11
C THR A 72 -6.15 -2.32 1.58
N SER A 73 -6.38 -1.33 0.70
CA SER A 73 -5.31 -0.50 0.13
C SER A 73 -4.59 0.38 1.16
N ILE A 74 -5.26 0.67 2.29
CA ILE A 74 -4.72 1.51 3.35
C ILE A 74 -3.94 0.68 4.36
N LEU A 75 -4.39 -0.54 4.66
CA LEU A 75 -3.81 -1.39 5.70
C LEU A 75 -2.59 -2.18 5.24
N PHE A 76 -2.45 -2.43 3.94
CA PHE A 76 -1.39 -3.26 3.38
C PHE A 76 -0.71 -2.58 2.19
N THR A 77 0.61 -2.65 2.16
CA THR A 77 1.41 -2.26 0.99
C THR A 77 2.48 -3.30 0.75
N LYS A 78 2.51 -3.86 -0.47
CA LYS A 78 3.58 -4.75 -0.90
C LYS A 78 4.75 -3.90 -1.39
N LYS A 79 5.81 -3.81 -0.59
CA LYS A 79 7.08 -3.22 -1.05
C LYS A 79 7.82 -4.26 -1.89
N ILE A 80 7.99 -3.96 -3.17
CA ILE A 80 8.86 -4.72 -4.07
C ILE A 80 10.19 -3.98 -4.06
N HIS A 81 11.26 -4.62 -3.60
CA HIS A 81 12.60 -4.08 -3.79
C HIS A 81 12.96 -4.26 -5.27
N ILE A 82 12.83 -3.19 -6.06
CA ILE A 82 13.35 -3.16 -7.42
C ILE A 82 14.83 -2.79 -7.27
N PRO A 83 15.78 -3.72 -7.48
CA PRO A 83 17.19 -3.35 -7.44
C PRO A 83 17.38 -2.23 -8.46
N SER A 84 17.86 -1.08 -8.00
CA SER A 84 18.19 0.02 -8.89
C SER A 84 19.42 -0.38 -9.69
N THR A 85 19.21 -1.02 -10.84
CA THR A 85 20.28 -1.17 -11.83
C THR A 85 20.51 0.22 -12.42
N THR A 86 21.39 1.00 -11.80
CA THR A 86 21.90 2.22 -12.41
C THR A 86 22.68 1.80 -13.65
N VAL A 87 22.02 1.79 -14.81
CA VAL A 87 22.72 1.69 -16.07
C VAL A 87 23.46 3.02 -16.23
N SER A 88 24.72 3.02 -15.82
CA SER A 88 25.63 4.10 -16.17
C SER A 88 25.82 4.06 -17.69
N THR A 89 24.99 4.81 -18.42
CA THR A 89 25.32 5.19 -19.79
C THR A 89 26.44 6.21 -19.71
N SER A 90 27.68 5.75 -19.51
CA SER A 90 28.82 6.56 -19.89
C SER A 90 28.71 6.75 -21.39
N THR A 91 28.55 7.99 -21.84
CA THR A 91 28.79 8.33 -23.25
C THR A 91 30.19 7.81 -23.58
N PRO A 92 30.35 6.87 -24.53
CA PRO A 92 31.67 6.46 -24.96
C PRO A 92 32.44 7.71 -25.39
N SER A 93 33.59 7.96 -24.76
CA SER A 93 34.48 9.07 -25.12
C SER A 93 35.18 8.73 -26.42
N GLY A 94 34.46 8.86 -27.53
CA GLY A 94 34.94 8.66 -28.89
C GLY A 94 34.05 9.39 -29.88
N ILE A 95 34.66 10.06 -30.86
CA ILE A 95 33.96 10.54 -32.05
C ILE A 95 33.68 9.29 -32.89
N PRO A 96 32.44 9.02 -33.35
CA PRO A 96 32.17 7.89 -34.22
C PRO A 96 33.04 8.02 -35.48
N ALA A 97 33.77 6.94 -35.80
CA ALA A 97 34.56 6.92 -37.01
C ALA A 97 33.60 6.96 -38.22
N ASN A 98 33.69 8.04 -39.00
CA ASN A 98 33.00 8.24 -40.28
C ASN A 98 31.46 8.43 -40.26
N GLY A 99 30.99 9.53 -39.65
CA GLY A 99 29.75 10.18 -40.08
C GLY A 99 28.42 9.51 -39.74
N ASP A 100 28.42 8.37 -39.05
CA ASP A 100 27.20 7.76 -38.51
C ASP A 100 26.77 8.45 -37.20
N GLU A 101 25.51 8.87 -37.15
CA GLU A 101 24.87 9.49 -35.99
C GLU A 101 24.70 8.47 -34.85
N TRP A 102 24.87 8.89 -33.59
CA TRP A 102 24.59 8.04 -32.43
C TRP A 102 23.09 7.72 -32.37
N ILE A 103 22.72 6.46 -32.59
CA ILE A 103 21.34 6.01 -32.39
C ILE A 103 21.11 5.83 -30.88
N THR A 104 20.39 6.75 -30.25
CA THR A 104 19.89 6.59 -28.88
C THR A 104 18.62 5.74 -28.89
N TYR A 105 18.65 4.57 -28.26
CA TYR A 105 17.46 3.77 -28.01
C TYR A 105 16.77 4.24 -26.72
N SER A 106 15.54 4.74 -26.82
CA SER A 106 14.65 4.93 -25.66
C SER A 106 13.95 3.61 -25.38
N ALA A 107 14.18 3.02 -24.20
CA ALA A 107 13.38 1.89 -23.73
C ALA A 107 11.98 2.38 -23.33
N ILE A 108 10.94 1.67 -23.80
CA ILE A 108 9.53 1.88 -23.44
C ILE A 108 9.22 1.09 -22.17
#